data_AF-A0AAT9M5T1-F1
#
_entry.id   AF-A0AAT9M5T1-F1
#
_cell.length_a   1.000
_cell.length_b   1.000
_cell.length_c   1.000
_cell.angle_alpha   90.00
_cell.angle_beta   90.00
_cell.angle_gamma   90.00
#
_symmetry.space_group_name_H-M   'P 1'
#
loop_
_entity.id
_entity.type
_entity.pdbx_description
1 polymer ?
#
loop_
_entity_poly.entity_id
_entity_poly.type
_entity_poly.pdbx_seq_one_letter_code
_entity_poly.pdbx_strand_id
1 'polypeptide(L)' 'MSAKQPSGRPSVASLIGIGSTVVVLVVGGVGLGWWLDSVLHTVPVFVFIGLAIGIASAWIFAYATLRKFLKQ' A
#
# COMPACT_ATOMS: atom_id res chain seq x y z
N MET A 1 17.95 -5.50 22.64
CA MET A 1 17.75 -4.30 23.50
C MET A 1 16.43 -3.66 23.09
N SER A 2 15.40 -3.81 23.93
CA SER A 2 14.03 -3.36 23.67
C SER A 2 13.90 -1.89 24.03
N ALA A 3 14.06 -1.00 23.06
CA ALA A 3 13.74 0.41 23.24
C ALA A 3 12.21 0.56 23.11
N LYS A 4 11.53 0.53 24.27
CA LYS A 4 10.12 0.88 24.38
C LYS A 4 9.97 2.35 23.95
N GLN A 5 9.61 2.58 22.68
CA GLN A 5 9.50 3.92 22.11
C GLN A 5 8.33 4.68 22.78
N PRO A 6 8.47 5.98 23.12
CA PRO A 6 7.43 6.76 23.78
C PRO A 6 6.15 6.77 22.97
N SER A 7 5.01 6.69 23.66
CA SER A 7 3.66 6.41 23.17
C SER A 7 3.02 7.48 22.24
N GLY A 8 3.78 8.12 21.35
CA GLY A 8 3.23 9.11 20.43
C GLY A 8 4.06 9.46 19.18
N ARG A 9 5.27 8.89 18.99
CA ARG A 9 6.09 9.14 17.78
C ARG A 9 6.27 7.86 16.95
N PRO A 10 5.93 7.87 15.65
CA PRO A 10 6.17 6.72 14.78
C PRO A 10 7.66 6.36 14.77
N SER A 11 7.97 5.09 14.98
CA SER A 11 9.35 4.61 14.76
C SER A 11 9.67 4.64 13.26
N VAL A 12 10.94 4.83 12.90
CA VAL A 12 11.39 4.77 11.50
C VAL A 12 11.01 3.42 10.85
N ALA A 13 11.11 2.33 11.61
CA ALA A 13 10.68 1.01 11.15
C ALA A 13 9.17 0.94 10.85
N SER A 14 8.34 1.62 11.64
CA SER A 14 6.89 1.71 11.39
C SER A 14 6.59 2.51 10.12
N LEU A 15 7.32 3.61 9.88
CA LEU A 15 7.16 4.41 8.66
C LEU A 15 7.58 3.63 7.41
N ILE A 16 8.70 2.92 7.48
CA ILE A 16 9.14 2.01 6.41
C ILE A 16 8.10 0.91 6.18
N GLY A 17 7.54 0.33 7.24
CA GLY A 17 6.47 -0.67 7.13
C GLY A 17 5.26 -0.14 6.36
N ILE A 18 4.79 1.07 6.69
CA ILE A 18 3.65 1.71 6.00
C ILE A 18 3.98 1.96 4.52
N GLY A 19 5.15 2.54 4.24
CA GLY A 19 5.58 2.79 2.85
C GLY A 19 5.70 1.52 2.03
N SER A 20 6.31 0.46 2.60
CA SER A 20 6.43 -0.85 1.96
C SER A 20 5.07 -1.47 1.67
N THR A 21 4.11 -1.38 2.60
CA THR A 21 2.74 -1.87 2.35
C THR A 21 2.08 -1.12 1.20
N VAL A 22 2.24 0.22 1.14
CA VAL A 22 1.72 1.02 0.03
C VAL A 22 2.32 0.59 -1.31
N VAL A 23 3.64 0.38 -1.36
CA VAL A 23 4.32 -0.10 -2.58
C VAL A 23 3.79 -1.48 -2.99
N VAL A 24 3.64 -2.42 -2.06
CA VAL A 24 3.12 -3.76 -2.34
C VAL A 24 1.69 -3.69 -2.88
N LEU A 25 0.83 -2.85 -2.31
CA LEU A 25 -0.56 -2.69 -2.79
C LEU A 25 -0.62 -2.16 -4.22
N VAL A 26 0.18 -1.14 -4.53
CA VAL A 26 0.19 -0.52 -5.87
C VAL A 26 0.89 -1.42 -6.89
N VAL A 27 2.12 -1.84 -6.61
CA VAL A 27 2.91 -2.68 -7.52
C VAL A 27 2.28 -4.06 -7.69
N GLY A 28 1.70 -4.62 -6.62
CA GLY A 28 0.96 -5.88 -6.70
C GLY A 28 -0.27 -5.77 -7.60
N GLY A 29 -1.07 -4.71 -7.46
CA GLY A 29 -2.22 -4.46 -8.32
C GLY A 29 -1.85 -4.26 -9.79
N VAL A 30 -0.81 -3.44 -10.05
CA VAL A 30 -0.28 -3.21 -11.40
C VAL A 30 0.30 -4.50 -12.01
N GLY A 31 1.08 -5.26 -11.24
CA GLY A 31 1.70 -6.50 -11.69
C GLY A 31 0.66 -7.57 -12.05
N LEU A 32 -0.39 -7.72 -11.23
CA LEU A 32 -1.53 -8.58 -11.54
C LEU A 32 -2.27 -8.11 -12.80
N GLY A 33 -2.50 -6.80 -12.93
CA GLY A 33 -3.13 -6.23 -14.12
C GLY A 33 -2.32 -6.47 -15.39
N TRP A 34 -1.01 -6.30 -15.31
CA TRP A 34 -0.08 -6.52 -16.43
C TRP A 34 -0.02 -7.99 -16.85
N TRP A 35 -0.02 -8.90 -15.86
CA TRP A 35 -0.08 -10.33 -16.13
C TRP A 35 -1.40 -10.72 -16.82
N LEU A 36 -2.53 -10.19 -16.35
CA LEU A 36 -3.84 -10.39 -16.99
C LEU A 36 -3.88 -9.85 -18.42
N ASP A 37 -3.40 -8.62 -18.63
CA ASP A 37 -3.34 -8.02 -19.96
C ASP A 37 -2.46 -8.84 -20.93
N SER A 38 -1.36 -9.41 -20.42
CA SER A 38 -0.44 -10.25 -21.20
C SER A 38 -1.08 -11.60 -21.60
N VAL A 39 -1.91 -12.19 -20.74
CA VAL A 39 -2.59 -13.47 -21.01
C VAL A 39 -3.80 -13.27 -21.93
N LEU A 40 -4.52 -12.17 -21.78
CA LEU A 40 -5.75 -11.89 -22.53
C LEU A 40 -5.52 -11.12 -23.84
N HIS A 41 -4.26 -10.75 -24.14
CA HIS A 41 -3.89 -9.91 -25.28
C HIS A 41 -4.72 -8.61 -25.36
N THR A 42 -5.11 -8.08 -24.21
CA THR A 42 -5.86 -6.83 -24.12
C THR A 42 -4.91 -5.64 -24.17
N VAL A 43 -5.42 -4.49 -24.61
CA VAL A 43 -4.79 -3.18 -24.32
C VAL A 43 -4.70 -3.01 -22.79
N PRO A 44 -3.83 -2.16 -22.22
CA PRO A 44 -3.45 -2.18 -20.79
C PRO A 44 -4.56 -1.74 -19.80
N VAL A 45 -5.77 -2.27 -19.96
CA VAL A 45 -6.98 -1.96 -19.19
C VAL A 45 -6.88 -2.57 -17.81
N PHE A 46 -6.44 -3.83 -17.70
CA PHE A 46 -6.31 -4.50 -16.41
C PHE A 46 -5.20 -3.87 -15.57
N VAL A 47 -4.13 -3.37 -16.19
CA VAL A 47 -3.12 -2.52 -15.53
C VAL A 47 -3.76 -1.27 -14.92
N PHE A 48 -4.59 -0.53 -15.67
CA PHE A 48 -5.22 0.69 -15.13
C PHE A 48 -6.23 0.39 -14.03
N ILE A 49 -7.01 -0.69 -14.16
CA ILE A 49 -7.93 -1.15 -13.11
C ILE A 49 -7.14 -1.57 -11.87
N GLY A 50 -6.09 -2.37 -12.04
CA GLY A 50 -5.21 -2.82 -10.96
C GLY A 50 -4.52 -1.65 -10.25
N LEU A 51 -4.08 -0.64 -11.01
CA LEU A 51 -3.52 0.60 -10.47
C LEU A 51 -4.55 1.38 -9.66
N ALA A 52 -5.77 1.57 -10.17
CA ALA A 52 -6.84 2.28 -9.48
C ALA A 52 -7.20 1.60 -8.15
N ILE A 53 -7.34 0.27 -8.18
CA ILE A 53 -7.60 -0.54 -6.97
C ILE A 53 -6.42 -0.46 -6.00
N GLY A 54 -5.18 -0.55 -6.49
CA GLY A 54 -3.96 -0.45 -5.68
C GLY A 54 -3.85 0.90 -4.97
N ILE A 55 -4.09 2.01 -5.68
CA ILE A 55 -4.09 3.36 -5.12
C ILE A 55 -5.20 3.52 -4.08
N ALA A 56 -6.44 3.12 -4.39
CA ALA A 56 -7.55 3.21 -3.45
C ALA A 56 -7.27 2.43 -2.16
N SER A 57 -6.74 1.21 -2.29
CA SER A 57 -6.38 0.36 -1.16
C SER A 57 -5.26 0.97 -0.31
N ALA A 58 -4.22 1.49 -0.96
CA ALA A 58 -3.11 2.17 -0.29
C ALA A 58 -3.60 3.41 0.47
N TRP A 59 -4.52 4.18 -0.11
CA TRP A 59 -5.08 5.37 0.52
C TRP A 59 -5.92 5.01 1.76
N ILE A 60 -6.79 4.00 1.64
CA ILE A 60 -7.59 3.50 2.76
C ILE A 60 -6.67 2.98 3.88
N PHE A 61 -5.64 2.21 3.54
CA PHE A 61 -4.68 1.67 4.50
C PHE A 61 -3.91 2.77 5.23
N ALA A 62 -3.35 3.73 4.48
CA ALA A 62 -2.60 4.85 5.03
C ALA A 62 -3.49 5.71 5.94
N TYR A 63 -4.72 6.02 5.50
CA TYR A 63 -5.68 6.78 6.29
C TYR A 63 -6.10 6.05 7.57
N ALA A 64 -6.42 4.75 7.48
CA ALA A 64 -6.77 3.91 8.62
C ALA A 64 -5.63 3.80 9.65
N THR A 65 -4.39 3.77 9.15
CA THR A 65 -3.20 3.72 9.99
C THR A 65 -2.94 5.05 10.68
N LEU A 66 -3.03 6.15 9.94
CA LEU A 66 -2.84 7.50 10.47
C LEU A 66 -3.91 7.87 11.51
N ARG A 67 -5.19 7.58 11.25
CA ARG A 67 -6.27 7.82 12.22
C ARG A 67 -6.10 7.00 13.50
N LYS A 68 -5.49 5.82 13.41
CA LYS A 68 -5.22 4.99 14.58
C LYS A 68 -4.15 5.63 15.45
N PHE A 69 -3.11 6.20 14.84
CA PHE A 69 -2.10 6.97 15.55
C PHE A 69 -2.66 8.25 16.18
N LEU A 70 -3.55 8.98 15.50
CA LEU A 70 -4.15 10.20 16.04
C LEU A 70 -5.13 9.97 17.20
N LYS A 71 -5.68 8.75 17.33
CA LYS A 71 -6.57 8.35 18.43
C LYS A 71 -5.82 7.73 19.61
N GLN A 72 -4.53 7.46 19.48
CA GLN A 72 -3.67 6.90 20.53
C GLN A 72 -2.93 8.02 21.27
#